data_AF-A0A845R2J0-F1
#
_entry.id   AF-A0A845R2J0-F1
#
_cell.length_a   1.000
_cell.length_b   1.000
_cell.length_c   1.000
_cell.angle_alpha   90.00
_cell.angle_beta   90.00
_cell.angle_gamma   90.00
#
_symmetry.space_group_name_H-M   'P 1'
#
loop_
_entity.id
_entity.type
_entity.pdbx_description
1 polymer ?
#
loop_
_entity_poly.entity_id
_entity_poly.type
_entity_poly.pdbx_seq_one_letter_code
_entity_poly.pdbx_strand_id
1 'polypeptide(L)'
;MNSWYEQAKGKLEKGAKEVKGQKEGAMKSAVKNTLLDFCQQNEEFAQAVAQGGSFPECMAAVAKGAGNSISDLDAYKRAVSFYFPGAAVSMIMRIDLCGSVRAEEPEEDNVLQLNFDDFL
;
A
#
# COMPACT_ATOMS: atom_id res chain seq x y z
N MET A 1 -21.87 -10.01 9.84
CA MET A 1 -20.75 -9.26 10.45
C MET A 1 -19.90 -8.73 9.32
N ASN A 2 -19.64 -7.43 9.24
CA ASN A 2 -18.73 -6.91 8.22
C ASN A 2 -17.31 -7.35 8.53
N SER A 3 -16.59 -7.83 7.51
CA SER A 3 -15.17 -8.22 7.64
C SER A 3 -14.33 -7.06 8.19
N TRP A 4 -13.20 -7.36 8.81
CA TRP A 4 -12.27 -6.34 9.28
C TRP A 4 -11.86 -5.38 8.16
N TYR A 5 -11.71 -5.90 6.95
CA TYR A 5 -11.46 -5.11 5.74
C TYR A 5 -12.55 -4.05 5.49
N GLU A 6 -13.84 -4.41 5.52
CA GLU A 6 -14.92 -3.43 5.27
C GLU A 6 -14.98 -2.35 6.35
N GLN A 7 -14.69 -2.71 7.60
CA GLN A 7 -14.60 -1.74 8.70
C GLN A 7 -13.42 -0.79 8.52
N ALA A 8 -12.23 -1.34 8.21
CA ALA A 8 -11.03 -0.56 7.92
C ALA A 8 -11.25 0.37 6.72
N LYS A 9 -11.84 -0.14 5.64
CA LYS A 9 -12.17 0.63 4.44
C LYS A 9 -13.09 1.81 4.74
N GLY A 10 -14.19 1.56 5.45
CA GLY A 10 -15.10 2.63 5.86
C GLY A 10 -14.41 3.69 6.72
N LYS A 11 -13.51 3.29 7.61
CA LYS A 11 -12.72 4.20 8.47
C LYS A 11 -11.76 5.07 7.66
N LEU A 12 -11.00 4.45 6.76
CA LEU A 12 -10.03 5.13 5.90
C LEU A 12 -10.71 6.09 4.92
N GLU A 13 -11.81 5.69 4.29
CA GLU A 13 -12.56 6.53 3.35
C GLU A 13 -13.23 7.74 4.02
N LYS A 14 -13.83 7.56 5.20
CA LYS A 14 -14.40 8.66 5.99
C LYS A 14 -13.30 9.61 6.45
N GLY A 15 -12.25 9.08 7.07
CA GLY A 15 -11.17 9.91 7.58
C GLY A 15 -10.40 10.65 6.49
N ALA A 16 -10.29 10.13 5.27
CA ALA A 16 -9.64 10.84 4.15
C ALA A 16 -10.37 12.14 3.76
N LYS A 17 -11.69 12.23 4.00
CA LYS A 17 -12.47 13.45 3.80
C LYS A 17 -12.22 14.49 4.90
N GLU A 18 -11.80 14.05 6.09
CA GLU A 18 -11.54 14.90 7.26
C GLU A 18 -10.13 15.50 7.28
N VAL A 19 -9.21 15.00 6.45
CA VAL A 19 -7.86 15.53 6.31
C VAL A 19 -7.89 16.90 5.63
N LYS A 20 -7.46 17.94 6.35
CA LYS A 20 -7.48 19.36 5.91
C LYS A 20 -6.09 19.99 5.70
N GLY A 21 -5.02 19.39 6.19
CA GLY A 21 -3.67 19.96 6.06
C GLY A 21 -3.11 19.84 4.65
N GLN A 22 -2.25 20.77 4.23
CA GLN A 22 -1.71 20.80 2.87
C GLN A 22 -0.78 19.61 2.60
N LYS A 23 0.14 19.32 3.52
CA LYS A 23 1.09 18.20 3.38
C LYS A 23 0.35 16.87 3.39
N GLU A 24 -0.52 16.69 4.38
CA GLU A 24 -1.37 15.53 4.54
C GLU A 24 -2.28 15.35 3.32
N GLY A 25 -2.85 16.45 2.83
CA GLY A 25 -3.69 16.48 1.64
C GLY A 25 -2.98 15.99 0.37
N ALA A 26 -1.69 16.26 0.23
CA ALA A 26 -0.90 15.81 -0.90
C ALA A 26 -0.70 14.29 -0.93
N MET A 27 -0.56 13.65 0.24
CA MET A 27 -0.23 12.22 0.34
C MET A 27 -1.43 11.32 0.71
N LYS A 28 -2.55 11.88 1.20
CA LYS A 28 -3.66 11.10 1.77
C LYS A 28 -4.25 10.06 0.83
N SER A 29 -4.37 10.36 -0.46
CA SER A 29 -4.98 9.44 -1.42
C SER A 29 -4.09 8.21 -1.63
N ALA A 30 -2.78 8.43 -1.80
CA ALA A 30 -1.80 7.37 -1.97
C ALA A 30 -1.70 6.51 -0.71
N VAL A 31 -1.51 7.13 0.45
CA VAL A 31 -1.42 6.42 1.74
C VAL A 31 -2.69 5.60 2.02
N LYS A 32 -3.87 6.17 1.79
CA LYS A 32 -5.15 5.46 1.98
C LYS A 32 -5.24 4.22 1.09
N ASN A 33 -4.94 4.36 -0.20
CA ASN A 33 -5.04 3.25 -1.16
C ASN A 33 -4.06 2.13 -0.78
N THR A 34 -2.81 2.46 -0.47
CA THR A 34 -1.82 1.48 -0.03
C THR A 34 -2.23 0.77 1.27
N LEU A 35 -2.80 1.50 2.24
CA LEU A 35 -3.34 0.87 3.45
C LEU A 35 -4.50 -0.09 3.15
N LEU A 36 -5.37 0.25 2.20
CA LEU A 36 -6.45 -0.65 1.76
C LEU A 36 -5.90 -1.93 1.14
N ASP A 37 -4.88 -1.82 0.29
CA ASP A 37 -4.20 -2.96 -0.33
C ASP A 37 -3.59 -3.87 0.75
N PHE A 38 -2.94 -3.30 1.77
CA PHE A 38 -2.42 -4.07 2.90
C PHE A 38 -3.53 -4.71 3.75
N CYS A 39 -4.66 -4.04 3.94
CA CYS A 39 -5.82 -4.64 4.61
C CYS A 39 -6.38 -5.83 3.83
N GLN A 40 -6.27 -5.83 2.49
CA GLN A 40 -6.66 -7.00 1.68
C GLN A 40 -5.65 -8.14 1.77
N GLN A 41 -4.36 -7.82 1.88
CA GLN A 41 -3.28 -8.80 1.98
C GLN A 41 -3.23 -9.50 3.34
N ASN A 42 -3.62 -8.82 4.42
CA ASN A 42 -3.50 -9.35 5.78
C ASN A 42 -4.68 -8.93 6.68
N GLU A 43 -5.39 -9.92 7.19
CA GLU A 43 -6.58 -9.71 8.03
C GLU A 43 -6.23 -9.08 9.41
N GLU A 44 -5.10 -9.44 10.02
CA GLU A 44 -4.66 -8.85 11.29
C GLU A 44 -4.35 -7.37 11.13
N PHE A 45 -3.74 -6.99 10.00
CA PHE A 45 -3.51 -5.58 9.68
C PHE A 45 -4.83 -4.84 9.44
N ALA A 46 -5.78 -5.44 8.72
CA ALA A 46 -7.12 -4.87 8.56
C ALA A 46 -7.81 -4.64 9.91
N GLN A 47 -7.69 -5.60 10.83
CA GLN A 47 -8.21 -5.47 12.19
C GLN A 47 -7.52 -4.31 12.92
N ALA A 48 -6.19 -4.21 12.85
CA ALA A 48 -5.43 -3.13 13.49
C ALA A 48 -5.84 -1.75 12.96
N VAL A 49 -6.10 -1.62 11.66
CA VAL A 49 -6.62 -0.37 11.08
C VAL A 49 -8.05 -0.09 11.55
N ALA A 50 -8.93 -1.10 11.52
CA ALA A 50 -10.32 -0.97 11.94
C ALA A 50 -10.45 -0.55 13.41
N GLN A 51 -9.56 -1.04 14.27
CA GLN A 51 -9.61 -0.80 15.72
C GLN A 51 -8.67 0.33 16.20
N GLY A 52 -7.63 0.68 15.43
CA GLY A 52 -6.61 1.66 15.81
C GLY A 52 -7.06 3.12 15.72
N GLY A 53 -6.09 4.03 15.60
CA GLY A 53 -6.36 5.47 15.50
C GLY A 53 -7.15 5.89 14.26
N SER A 54 -7.58 7.15 14.21
CA SER A 54 -8.26 7.70 13.04
C SER A 54 -7.27 7.95 11.88
N PHE A 55 -7.79 8.01 10.65
CA PHE A 55 -6.94 8.32 9.50
C PHE A 55 -6.33 9.74 9.54
N PRO A 56 -7.03 10.80 10.00
CA PRO A 56 -6.40 12.10 10.20
C PRO A 56 -5.23 12.08 11.19
N GLU A 57 -5.33 11.31 12.28
CA GLU A 57 -4.22 11.13 13.23
C GLU A 57 -3.03 10.39 12.59
N CYS A 58 -3.31 9.34 11.81
CA CYS A 58 -2.29 8.65 11.01
C CYS A 58 -1.58 9.64 10.08
N MET A 59 -2.33 10.44 9.33
CA MET A 59 -1.77 11.42 8.41
C MET A 59 -0.93 12.50 9.11
N ALA A 60 -1.37 12.97 10.27
CA ALA A 60 -0.59 13.89 11.10
C ALA A 60 0.73 13.24 11.57
N ALA A 61 0.70 11.96 11.96
CA ALA A 61 1.90 11.20 12.33
C ALA A 61 2.85 10.98 11.14
N VAL A 62 2.31 10.73 9.95
CA VAL A 62 3.09 10.60 8.71
C VAL A 62 3.77 11.92 8.36
N ALA A 63 3.03 13.02 8.39
CA ALA A 63 3.54 14.36 8.10
C ALA A 63 4.51 14.90 9.17
N LYS A 64 4.44 14.37 10.40
CA LYS A 64 5.34 14.77 11.49
C LYS A 64 6.79 14.51 11.11
N GLY A 65 7.61 15.57 11.12
CA GLY A 65 9.03 15.49 10.74
C GLY A 65 9.27 15.32 9.24
N ALA A 66 8.23 15.38 8.40
CA ALA A 66 8.42 15.58 6.96
C ALA A 66 8.86 17.04 6.74
N GLY A 67 10.01 17.22 6.07
CA GLY A 67 10.53 18.54 5.70
C GLY A 67 9.67 19.19 4.61
N ASN A 68 10.30 19.58 3.50
CA ASN A 68 9.57 20.05 2.32
C ASN A 68 8.99 18.90 1.49
N SER A 69 9.52 17.68 1.66
CA SER A 69 9.08 16.48 0.97
C SER A 69 9.26 15.23 1.85
N ILE A 70 8.61 14.14 1.45
CA ILE A 70 8.75 12.79 2.00
C ILE A 70 8.64 11.80 0.83
N SER A 71 9.39 10.69 0.88
CA SER A 71 9.23 9.62 -0.11
C SER A 71 7.93 8.85 0.13
N ASP A 72 7.31 8.33 -0.92
CA ASP A 72 6.11 7.49 -0.79
C ASP A 72 6.36 6.29 0.14
N LEU A 73 7.52 5.64 -0.02
CA LEU A 73 7.91 4.52 0.83
C LEU A 73 7.98 4.89 2.32
N ASP A 74 8.57 6.03 2.66
CA ASP A 74 8.63 6.49 4.05
C ASP A 74 7.25 6.87 4.58
N ALA A 75 6.39 7.47 3.73
CA ALA A 75 5.02 7.77 4.09
C ALA A 75 4.24 6.48 4.41
N TYR A 76 4.37 5.45 3.58
CA TYR A 76 3.73 4.15 3.80
C TYR A 76 4.26 3.44 5.04
N LYS A 77 5.58 3.43 5.26
CA LYS A 77 6.19 2.83 6.46
C LYS A 77 5.65 3.48 7.74
N ARG A 78 5.57 4.81 7.77
CA ARG A 78 5.03 5.56 8.92
C ARG A 78 3.55 5.26 9.13
N ALA A 79 2.77 5.21 8.05
CA ALA A 79 1.34 4.91 8.13
C ALA A 79 1.07 3.49 8.63
N VAL A 80 1.82 2.50 8.14
CA VAL A 80 1.74 1.12 8.62
C VAL A 80 2.16 1.01 10.09
N SER A 81 3.27 1.65 10.46
CA SER A 81 3.77 1.65 11.84
C SER A 81 2.79 2.31 12.83
N PHE A 82 2.00 3.28 12.37
CA PHE A 82 0.96 3.92 13.19
C PHE A 82 -0.14 2.94 13.61
N TYR A 83 -0.54 2.04 12.73
CA TYR A 83 -1.58 1.04 13.01
C TYR A 83 -1.03 -0.23 13.64
N PHE A 84 0.15 -0.66 13.22
CA PHE A 84 0.75 -1.91 13.67
C PHE A 84 2.24 -1.69 13.99
N PRO A 85 2.56 -1.32 15.25
CA PRO A 85 3.95 -1.15 15.67
C PRO A 85 4.75 -2.45 15.48
N GLY A 86 5.76 -2.41 14.60
CA GLY A 86 6.58 -3.56 14.25
C GLY A 86 6.37 -4.10 12.83
N ALA A 87 5.33 -3.65 12.12
CA ALA A 87 5.15 -3.98 10.71
C ALA A 87 6.17 -3.24 9.82
N ALA A 88 6.63 -3.91 8.77
CA ALA A 88 7.60 -3.37 7.82
C ALA A 88 7.03 -3.37 6.40
N VAL A 89 7.40 -2.34 5.63
CA VAL A 89 7.06 -2.22 4.21
C VAL A 89 8.33 -2.31 3.38
N SER A 90 8.36 -3.25 2.43
CA SER A 90 9.43 -3.41 1.44
C SER A 90 8.90 -3.08 0.04
N MET A 91 9.71 -2.38 -0.75
CA MET A 91 9.41 -2.07 -2.14
C MET A 91 10.57 -2.52 -3.02
N ILE A 92 10.25 -3.14 -4.16
CA ILE A 92 11.23 -3.51 -5.19
C ILE A 92 11.01 -2.58 -6.39
N MET A 93 12.03 -1.83 -6.77
CA MET A 93 12.03 -0.99 -7.98
C MET A 93 13.00 -1.60 -8.99
N ARG A 94 12.56 -1.77 -10.23
CA ARG A 94 13.38 -2.29 -11.33
C ARG A 94 13.23 -1.37 -12.54
N ILE A 95 14.33 -1.07 -13.19
CA ILE A 95 14.34 -0.37 -14.47
C ILE A 95 14.33 -1.39 -15.60
N ASP A 96 13.45 -1.22 -16.58
CA ASP A 96 13.46 -1.99 -17.82
C ASP A 96 13.88 -1.07 -18.97
N LEU A 97 15.10 -1.26 -19.46
CA LEU A 97 15.66 -0.46 -20.55
C LEU A 97 15.15 -0.88 -21.93
N CYS A 98 14.52 -2.05 -22.03
CA CYS A 98 13.98 -2.60 -23.27
C CYS A 98 12.45 -2.55 -23.30
N GLY A 99 11.79 -1.95 -22.31
CA GLY A 99 10.33 -1.95 -22.18
C GLY A 99 9.58 -1.37 -23.40
N SER A 100 10.21 -0.49 -24.19
CA SER A 100 9.61 0.09 -25.40
C SER A 100 9.86 -0.71 -26.69
N VAL A 101 10.75 -1.70 -26.66
CA VAL A 101 11.11 -2.54 -27.82
C VAL A 101 10.72 -4.00 -27.65
N ARG A 102 10.30 -4.40 -26.45
CA ARG A 102 9.66 -5.70 -26.22
C ARG A 102 8.29 -5.65 -26.89
N ALA A 103 8.13 -6.32 -28.04
CA ALA A 103 6.81 -6.58 -28.61
C ALA A 103 5.95 -7.23 -27.51
N GLU A 104 4.68 -6.83 -27.41
CA GLU A 104 3.74 -7.37 -26.42
C GLU A 104 3.87 -8.90 -26.40
N GLU A 105 4.11 -9.46 -25.20
CA GLU A 105 4.22 -10.91 -25.06
C GLU A 105 2.92 -11.52 -25.60
N PRO A 106 2.98 -12.50 -26.53
CA PRO A 106 1.79 -13.14 -27.02
C PRO A 106 1.03 -13.73 -25.82
N GLU A 107 -0.29 -13.51 -25.79
CA GLU A 107 -1.20 -14.07 -24.78
C GLU A 107 -0.83 -15.54 -24.52
N GLU A 108 -0.80 -15.93 -23.23
CA GLU A 108 -0.30 -17.22 -22.70
C GLU A 108 -0.99 -18.49 -23.25
N ASP A 109 -1.80 -18.41 -24.30
CA ASP A 109 -2.49 -19.55 -24.90
C ASP A 109 -1.58 -20.44 -25.78
N ASN A 110 -0.32 -20.06 -26.02
CA ASN A 110 0.64 -20.88 -26.79
C ASN A 110 2.06 -20.96 -26.20
N VAL A 111 2.20 -20.88 -24.87
CA VAL A 111 3.51 -21.11 -24.23
C VAL A 111 3.73 -22.60 -24.04
N LEU A 112 4.64 -23.19 -24.82
CA LEU A 112 5.20 -24.52 -24.53
C LEU A 112 6.07 -24.41 -23.28
N GLN A 113 5.49 -24.72 -22.11
CA GLN A 113 6.25 -24.89 -20.87
C GLN A 113 7.04 -26.20 -20.94
N LEU A 114 8.35 -26.09 -21.23
CA LEU A 114 9.27 -27.22 -21.17
C LEU A 114 9.80 -27.34 -19.74
N ASN A 115 9.37 -28.37 -19.04
CA ASN A 115 9.99 -28.77 -17.78
C ASN A 115 11.23 -29.64 -18.08
N PHE A 116 12.38 -29.27 -17.52
CA PHE A 116 13.64 -29.99 -17.67
C PHE A 116 13.89 -31.03 -16.56
N ASP A 117 12.98 -31.12 -15.58
CA ASP A 117 13.03 -32.17 -14.56
C ASP A 117 12.87 -33.59 -15.15
N ASP A 118 12.31 -33.71 -16.36
CA ASP A 118 12.16 -34.99 -17.07
C ASP A 118 13.46 -35.48 -17.77
N PHE A 119 14.55 -34.69 -17.74
CA PHE A 119 15.84 -35.04 -18.35
C PHE A 119 16.92 -35.51 -17.33
N LEU A 120 16.55 -35.70 -16.05
CA LEU A 120 17.45 -36.18 -14.99
C LEU A 120 16.98 -37.50 -14.38
#